data_AF-A0A924SG84-F1
#
_entry.id   AF-A0A924SG84-F1
#
_cell.length_a   1.000
_cell.length_b   1.000
_cell.length_c   1.000
_cell.angle_alpha   90.00
_cell.angle_beta   90.00
_cell.angle_gamma   90.00
#
_symmetry.space_group_name_H-M   'P 1'
#
loop_
_entity.id
_entity.type
_entity.pdbx_description
1 polymer ?
#
loop_
_entity_poly.entity_id
_entity_poly.type
_entity_poly.pdbx_seq_one_letter_code
_entity_poly.pdbx_strand_id
1 'polypeptide(L)' 'MKKFALAAALSVATTSAFAGGLVEPVMEPEVVAAQTSSSAGGIIVPLLLLLVIAAAVSSN' A
#
# COMPACT_ATOMS: atom_id res chain seq x y z
N MET A 1 -26.04 3.83 9.43
CA MET A 1 -25.49 4.92 8.59
C MET A 1 -23.97 5.14 8.74
N LYS A 2 -23.29 4.65 9.80
CA LYS A 2 -21.83 4.79 9.95
C LYS A 2 -20.99 3.86 9.03
N LYS A 3 -21.59 2.79 8.53
CA LYS A 3 -20.92 1.77 7.68
C LYS A 3 -20.54 2.31 6.28
N PHE A 4 -21.30 3.27 5.77
CA PHE A 4 -21.02 3.91 4.47
C PHE A 4 -19.85 4.87 4.54
N ALA A 5 -19.66 5.56 5.67
CA ALA A 5 -18.51 6.43 5.87
C ALA A 5 -17.19 5.66 5.87
N LEU A 6 -17.18 4.47 6.50
CA LEU A 6 -16.00 3.59 6.51
C LEU A 6 -15.73 2.99 5.12
N ALA A 7 -16.78 2.55 4.42
CA ALA A 7 -16.65 2.06 3.05
C ALA A 7 -16.11 3.14 2.10
N ALA A 8 -16.60 4.38 2.19
CA ALA A 8 -16.13 5.49 1.38
C ALA A 8 -14.67 5.85 1.70
N ALA A 9 -14.29 5.88 2.98
CA ALA A 9 -12.90 6.14 3.37
C ALA A 9 -11.93 5.08 2.85
N LEU A 10 -12.33 3.79 2.89
CA LEU A 10 -11.50 2.70 2.38
C LEU A 10 -11.37 2.74 0.86
N SER A 11 -12.46 3.03 0.13
CA SER A 11 -12.43 3.18 -1.33
C SER A 11 -11.50 4.30 -1.79
N VAL A 12 -11.53 5.47 -1.12
CA VAL A 12 -10.65 6.60 -1.47
C VAL A 12 -9.19 6.29 -1.12
N ALA A 13 -8.92 5.63 0.00
CA ALA A 13 -7.57 5.25 0.40
C ALA A 13 -6.90 4.26 -0.57
N THR A 14 -7.67 3.51 -1.36
CA THR A 14 -7.16 2.48 -2.28
C THR A 14 -6.64 3.06 -3.60
N THR A 15 -6.84 4.36 -3.89
CA THR A 15 -6.49 4.96 -5.19
C THR A 15 -5.00 4.94 -5.53
N SER A 16 -4.10 4.74 -4.56
CA SER A 16 -2.64 4.72 -4.76
C SER A 16 -2.05 3.32 -4.99
N ALA A 17 -2.86 2.27 -4.89
CA ALA A 17 -2.42 0.88 -5.07
C ALA A 17 -2.41 0.40 -6.54
N PHE A 18 -2.62 1.30 -7.51
CA PHE A 18 -2.60 0.95 -8.93
C PHE A 18 -1.14 0.85 -9.42
N ALA A 19 -0.71 -0.37 -9.74
CA ALA A 19 0.53 -0.59 -10.49
C ALA A 19 0.34 0.07 -11.88
N GLY A 20 1.08 1.15 -12.12
CA GLY A 20 1.03 1.88 -13.39
C GLY A 20 1.29 0.97 -14.60
N GLY A 21 0.76 1.36 -15.77
CA GLY A 21 0.91 0.59 -17.00
C GLY A 21 2.39 0.35 -17.35
N LEU A 22 2.68 -0.85 -17.85
CA LEU A 22 4.03 -1.23 -18.28
C LEU A 22 4.43 -0.37 -19.48
N VAL A 23 5.34 0.57 -19.26
CA VAL A 23 6.08 1.24 -20.34
C VAL A 23 7.02 0.21 -20.96
N GLU A 24 7.09 0.19 -22.30
CA GLU A 24 7.94 -0.76 -23.04
C GLU A 24 9.38 -0.70 -22.52
N PRO A 25 9.97 -1.84 -22.11
CA PRO A 25 11.29 -1.86 -21.49
C PRO A 25 12.37 -1.68 -22.57
N VAL A 26 12.93 -0.47 -22.65
CA VAL A 26 14.15 -0.21 -23.42
C VAL A 26 15.33 -0.75 -22.61
N MET A 27 15.98 -1.81 -23.09
CA MET A 27 17.17 -2.36 -22.42
C MET A 27 18.38 -1.46 -22.67
N GLU A 28 18.78 -0.70 -21.66
CA GLU A 28 20.05 0.01 -21.61
C GLU A 28 21.17 -0.89 -21.05
N PRO A 29 22.41 -0.77 -21.54
CA PRO A 29 23.51 -1.65 -21.15
C PRO A 29 23.77 -1.56 -19.64
N GLU A 30 23.98 -2.71 -19.00
CA GLU A 30 24.16 -2.90 -17.57
C GLU A 30 25.15 -1.88 -16.96
N VAL A 31 24.66 -0.87 -16.27
CA VAL A 31 25.51 -0.06 -15.39
C VAL A 31 24.79 0.18 -14.07
N VAL A 32 25.40 -0.39 -13.03
CA VAL A 32 25.07 -0.26 -11.60
C VAL A 32 23.85 -1.08 -11.18
N ALA A 33 24.11 -2.14 -10.39
CA ALA A 33 23.12 -2.99 -9.76
C ALA A 33 21.89 -2.18 -9.30
N ALA A 34 20.76 -2.40 -9.96
CA ALA A 34 19.52 -1.74 -9.61
C ALA A 34 19.28 -1.94 -8.12
N GLN A 35 19.20 -0.84 -7.36
CA GLN A 35 18.80 -0.91 -5.96
C GLN A 35 17.34 -1.37 -5.94
N THR A 36 17.16 -2.68 -5.90
CA THR A 36 15.85 -3.30 -5.81
C THR A 36 15.30 -2.97 -4.42
N SER A 37 14.35 -2.04 -4.38
CA SER A 37 13.60 -1.76 -3.17
C SER A 37 12.43 -2.73 -3.12
N SER A 38 12.27 -3.40 -1.98
CA SER A 38 11.18 -4.35 -1.79
C SER A 38 9.83 -3.62 -1.87
N SER A 39 8.95 -4.09 -2.76
CA SER A 39 7.55 -3.64 -2.83
C SER A 39 6.78 -3.92 -1.52
N ALA A 40 7.32 -4.78 -0.64
CA ALA A 40 6.77 -5.06 0.68
C ALA A 40 7.10 -3.98 1.72
N GLY A 41 8.03 -3.06 1.46
CA GLY A 41 8.39 -1.99 2.40
C GLY A 41 7.21 -1.08 2.76
N GLY A 42 6.28 -0.87 1.82
CA GLY A 42 5.06 -0.09 2.05
C GLY A 42 3.98 -0.79 2.89
N ILE A 43 4.10 -2.09 3.17
CA ILE A 43 3.09 -2.88 3.89
C ILE A 43 3.24 -2.77 5.42
N ILE A 44 4.42 -2.37 5.92
CA ILE A 44 4.68 -2.28 7.37
C ILE A 44 3.76 -1.24 8.03
N VAL A 45 3.64 -0.05 7.46
CA VAL A 45 2.79 1.03 7.98
C VAL A 45 1.31 0.63 8.08
N PRO A 46 0.66 0.06 7.04
CA PRO A 46 -0.74 -0.37 7.15
C PRO A 46 -0.94 -1.55 8.11
N LEU A 47 0.01 -2.49 8.23
CA LEU A 47 -0.10 -3.58 9.22
C LEU A 47 -0.07 -3.04 10.66
N LEU A 48 0.79 -2.07 10.95
CA LEU A 48 0.84 -1.42 12.27
C LEU A 48 -0.45 -0.65 12.57
N LEU A 49 -1.01 0.04 11.58
CA LEU A 49 -2.29 0.73 11.72
C LEU A 49 -3.45 -0.25 12.01
N LEU A 50 -3.48 -1.40 11.34
CA LEU A 50 -4.46 -2.45 11.61
C LEU A 50 -4.33 -3.02 13.03
N LEU A 51 -3.10 -3.21 13.53
CA LEU A 51 -2.84 -3.65 14.90
C LEU A 51 -3.38 -2.66 15.94
N VAL A 52 -3.16 -1.36 15.74
CA VAL A 52 -3.68 -0.31 16.64
C VAL A 52 -5.21 -0.30 16.67
N ILE A 53 -5.85 -0.43 15.50
CA ILE A 53 -7.32 -0.51 15.41
C ILE A 53 -7.83 -1.77 16.12
N ALA A 54 -7.21 -2.93 15.88
CA ALA A 54 -7.59 -4.18 16.54
C ALA A 54 -7.47 -4.10 18.07
N ALA A 55 -6.38 -3.52 18.58
CA ALA A 55 -6.18 -3.30 20.01
C ALA A 55 -7.24 -2.35 20.60
N ALA A 56 -7.57 -1.25 19.91
CA ALA A 56 -8.59 -0.31 20.34
C ALA A 56 -10.00 -0.96 20.40
N VAL A 57 -10.33 -1.82 19.45
CA VAL A 57 -11.60 -2.57 19.43
C VAL A 57 -11.63 -3.67 20.50
N SER A 58 -10.50 -4.33 20.78
CA SER A 58 -10.40 -5.40 21.78
C SER A 58 -10.40 -4.89 23.24
N SER A 59 -10.18 -3.59 23.47
CA SER A 59 -10.06 -2.99 24.81
C SER A 59 -11.38 -2.45 25.39
N ASN A 60 -12.54 -2.80 24.80
CA ASN A 60 -13.88 -2.43 25.24
C ASN A 60 -14.70 -3.66 25.60
#